data_AF-A0A7S3BDJ2-F1
#
_entry.id   AF-A0A7S3BDJ2-F1
#
_cell.length_a   1.000
_cell.length_b   1.000
_cell.length_c   1.000
_cell.angle_alpha   90.00
_cell.angle_beta   90.00
_cell.angle_gamma   90.00
#
_symmetry.space_group_name_H-M   'P 1'
#
loop_
_entity.id
_entity.type
_entity.pdbx_description
1 polymer ?
#
loop_
_entity_poly.entity_id
_entity_poly.type
_entity_poly.pdbx_seq_one_letter_code
_entity_poly.pdbx_strand_id
1 'polypeptide(L)'
;TAPGCCFPLKKIFMRRLVEGRRRGASKRRSSARVLETLVDELKTEASIDSFYFNGFDSQGNAAILRLCRRRKLTEVWLVLRLEGVGALSLPIHPCTAAPAPPHGAAAGVGAAGLRFEMLEPCRRWRVSFAGALRKPSGELVHCAFEFFWAAATDAFDSDASAHS
;
A
#
# COMPACT_ATOMS: atom_id res chain seq x y z
N THR A 1 -2.11 18.56 -15.72
CA THR A 1 -1.87 17.19 -15.22
C THR A 1 -3.06 16.78 -14.38
N ALA A 2 -3.92 15.89 -14.89
CA ALA A 2 -5.12 15.46 -14.17
C ALA A 2 -4.72 14.72 -12.88
N PRO A 3 -5.33 15.04 -11.72
CA PRO A 3 -5.10 14.26 -10.52
C PRO A 3 -5.57 12.82 -10.76
N GLY A 4 -4.68 11.86 -10.57
CA GLY A 4 -5.01 10.44 -10.71
C GLY A 4 -6.27 10.09 -9.91
N CYS A 5 -7.08 9.19 -10.47
CA CYS A 5 -8.39 8.72 -9.99
C CYS A 5 -8.47 8.16 -8.54
N CYS A 6 -7.39 8.27 -7.76
CA CYS A 6 -7.28 7.86 -6.36
C CYS A 6 -7.27 9.04 -5.36
N PHE A 7 -7.35 10.29 -5.83
CA PHE A 7 -7.28 11.48 -4.99
C PHE A 7 -8.44 11.64 -3.98
N PRO A 8 -9.72 11.33 -4.32
CA PRO A 8 -10.85 11.61 -3.42
C PRO A 8 -10.83 10.80 -2.11
N LEU A 9 -10.51 9.50 -2.18
CA LEU A 9 -10.48 8.62 -1.00
C LEU A 9 -9.29 8.95 -0.08
N LYS A 10 -8.12 9.25 -0.67
CA LYS A 10 -6.97 9.77 0.06
C LYS A 10 -7.29 11.10 0.75
N LYS A 11 -8.08 11.98 0.12
CA LYS A 11 -8.52 13.25 0.71
C LYS A 11 -9.53 13.08 1.85
N ILE A 12 -10.50 12.17 1.71
CA ILE A 12 -11.48 11.85 2.77
C ILE A 12 -10.78 11.21 3.97
N PHE A 13 -9.82 10.30 3.74
CA PHE A 13 -8.95 9.73 4.76
C PHE A 13 -8.24 10.81 5.56
N MET A 14 -7.54 11.73 4.87
CA MET A 14 -6.79 12.81 5.50
C MET A 14 -7.71 13.70 6.33
N ARG A 15 -8.86 14.09 5.78
CA ARG A 15 -9.85 14.91 6.49
C ARG A 15 -10.32 14.27 7.79
N ARG A 16 -10.67 12.97 7.78
CA ARG A 16 -11.11 12.27 9.00
C ARG A 16 -10.00 12.08 10.03
N LEU A 17 -8.76 11.87 9.57
CA LEU A 17 -7.59 11.73 10.45
C LEU A 17 -7.26 13.06 11.16
N VAL A 18 -7.30 14.16 10.42
CA VAL A 18 -7.01 15.53 10.92
C VAL A 18 -8.15 16.04 11.81
N GLU A 19 -9.42 15.87 11.39
CA GLU A 19 -10.58 16.26 12.20
C GLU A 19 -10.67 15.49 13.52
N GLY A 20 -10.27 14.21 13.54
CA GLY A 20 -10.16 13.42 14.77
C GLY A 20 -9.09 13.93 15.73
N ARG A 21 -8.04 14.59 15.22
CA ARG A 21 -6.95 15.17 16.01
C ARG A 21 -7.32 16.54 16.61
N ARG A 22 -8.17 17.32 15.90
CA ARG A 22 -8.65 18.65 16.35
C ARG A 22 -9.71 18.59 17.47
N ARG A 23 -10.49 17.50 17.57
CA ARG A 23 -11.62 17.40 18.53
C ARG A 23 -11.25 17.00 19.96
N GLY A 24 -9.97 17.02 20.35
CA GLY A 24 -9.56 16.89 21.75
C GLY A 24 -10.24 15.76 22.52
N ALA A 25 -10.07 14.51 22.09
CA ALA A 25 -10.52 13.34 22.86
C ALA A 25 -9.44 12.27 22.89
N SER A 26 -9.02 11.97 24.12
CA SER A 26 -8.09 10.93 24.52
C SER A 26 -8.48 9.54 24.00
N LYS A 27 -7.98 9.17 22.82
CA LYS A 27 -7.63 7.80 22.43
C LYS A 27 -6.91 7.85 21.10
N ARG A 28 -5.61 7.53 21.11
CA ARG A 28 -4.80 7.29 19.92
C ARG A 28 -5.51 6.22 19.07
N ARG A 29 -6.29 6.62 18.05
CA ARG A 29 -6.88 5.66 17.10
C ARG A 29 -5.70 4.95 16.44
N SER A 30 -5.65 3.63 16.57
CA SER A 30 -4.59 2.84 15.94
C SER A 30 -4.67 3.02 14.42
N SER A 31 -3.51 3.14 13.77
CA SER A 31 -3.38 3.21 12.31
C SER A 31 -4.21 2.11 11.61
N ALA A 32 -4.29 0.93 12.24
CA ALA A 32 -5.16 -0.19 11.88
C ALA A 32 -6.64 0.19 11.70
N ARG A 33 -7.26 0.85 12.70
CA ARG A 33 -8.69 1.22 12.66
C ARG A 33 -9.00 2.26 11.59
N VAL A 34 -8.05 3.13 11.28
CA VAL A 34 -8.24 4.15 10.23
C VAL A 34 -8.22 3.49 8.86
N LEU A 35 -7.31 2.52 8.66
CA LEU A 35 -7.19 1.77 7.43
C LEU A 35 -8.41 0.85 7.24
N GLU A 36 -8.90 0.20 8.31
CA GLU A 36 -10.17 -0.55 8.37
C GLU A 36 -11.38 0.29 7.92
N THR A 37 -11.47 1.54 8.39
CA THR A 37 -12.57 2.45 8.03
C THR A 37 -12.56 2.83 6.54
N LEU A 38 -11.40 2.88 5.89
CA LEU A 38 -11.31 3.11 4.44
C LEU A 38 -11.66 1.88 3.61
N VAL A 39 -11.41 0.67 4.14
CA VAL A 39 -11.77 -0.59 3.47
C VAL A 39 -13.28 -0.64 3.21
N ASP A 40 -14.08 -0.06 4.11
CA ASP A 40 -15.54 0.00 4.03
C ASP A 40 -16.08 0.94 2.94
N GLU A 41 -15.25 1.75 2.29
CA GLU A 41 -15.71 2.79 1.35
C GLU A 41 -15.68 2.40 -0.14
N LEU A 42 -15.41 1.14 -0.48
CA LEU A 42 -15.53 0.62 -1.86
C LEU A 42 -17.00 0.41 -2.27
N LYS A 43 -17.75 1.52 -2.41
CA LYS A 43 -19.21 1.54 -2.59
C LYS A 43 -19.68 1.15 -3.99
N THR A 44 -18.83 1.28 -5.02
CA THR A 44 -19.21 1.07 -6.43
C THR A 44 -18.24 0.11 -7.12
N GLU A 45 -18.67 -0.55 -8.20
CA GLU A 45 -17.77 -1.42 -9.01
C GLU A 45 -16.56 -0.66 -9.58
N ALA A 46 -16.70 0.65 -9.79
CA ALA A 46 -15.61 1.52 -10.26
C ALA A 46 -14.65 1.96 -9.14
N SER A 47 -15.00 1.72 -7.87
CA SER A 47 -14.17 2.14 -6.74
C SER A 47 -12.89 1.32 -6.64
N ILE A 48 -11.78 2.01 -6.40
CA ILE A 48 -10.45 1.44 -6.27
C ILE A 48 -9.79 2.09 -5.05
N ASP A 49 -9.10 1.28 -4.26
CA ASP A 49 -8.14 1.76 -3.27
C ASP A 49 -6.77 1.16 -3.56
N SER A 50 -5.74 2.00 -3.64
CA SER A 50 -4.42 1.58 -4.08
C SER A 50 -3.30 2.14 -3.20
N PHE A 51 -2.46 1.23 -2.73
CA PHE A 51 -1.18 1.49 -2.11
C PHE A 51 -0.09 1.20 -3.13
N TYR A 52 0.83 2.14 -3.33
CA TYR A 52 1.90 2.03 -4.30
C TYR A 52 3.19 2.56 -3.67
N PHE A 53 4.23 1.74 -3.72
CA PHE A 53 5.57 2.09 -3.26
C PHE A 53 6.58 1.69 -4.32
N ASN A 54 7.57 2.55 -4.55
CA ASN A 54 8.72 2.23 -5.37
C ASN A 54 10.00 2.78 -4.72
N GLY A 55 11.13 2.20 -5.09
CA GLY A 55 12.45 2.63 -4.61
C GLY A 55 13.56 2.05 -5.48
N PHE A 56 14.70 2.74 -5.46
CA PHE A 56 15.93 2.32 -6.12
C PHE A 56 17.13 2.81 -5.32
N ASP A 57 18.27 2.15 -5.47
CA ASP A 57 19.54 2.59 -4.87
C ASP A 57 20.65 2.73 -5.91
N SER A 58 21.83 3.16 -5.45
CA SER A 58 23.02 3.38 -6.30
C SER A 58 23.64 2.08 -6.82
N GLN A 59 23.30 0.92 -6.23
CA GLN A 59 23.75 -0.39 -6.67
C GLN A 59 22.85 -0.97 -7.77
N GLY A 60 21.81 -0.25 -8.15
CA GLY A 60 20.87 -0.69 -9.18
C GLY A 60 19.80 -1.63 -8.65
N ASN A 61 19.67 -1.81 -7.32
CA ASN A 61 18.52 -2.49 -6.75
C ASN A 61 17.26 -1.64 -7.00
N ALA A 62 16.12 -2.29 -7.20
CA ALA A 62 14.84 -1.63 -7.39
C ALA A 62 13.69 -2.45 -6.84
N ALA A 63 12.68 -1.78 -6.29
CA ALA A 63 11.43 -2.38 -5.87
C ALA A 63 10.26 -1.58 -6.43
N ILE A 64 9.26 -2.27 -6.98
CA ILE A 64 7.97 -1.71 -7.39
C ILE A 64 6.88 -2.60 -6.80
N LEU A 65 6.08 -2.02 -5.90
CA LEU A 65 5.10 -2.74 -5.12
C LEU A 65 3.76 -2.02 -5.18
N ARG A 66 2.68 -2.76 -5.43
CA ARG A 66 1.32 -2.23 -5.43
C ARG A 66 0.34 -3.23 -4.86
N LEU A 67 -0.57 -2.73 -4.03
CA LEU A 67 -1.81 -3.41 -3.67
C LEU A 67 -2.96 -2.52 -4.10
N CYS A 68 -3.79 -3.02 -5.01
CA CYS A 68 -4.94 -2.32 -5.55
C CYS A 68 -6.20 -3.16 -5.31
N ARG A 69 -7.02 -2.72 -4.37
CA ARG A 69 -8.28 -3.37 -4.01
C ARG A 69 -9.41 -2.85 -4.88
N ARG A 70 -10.22 -3.78 -5.36
CA ARG A 70 -11.53 -3.59 -5.99
C ARG A 70 -12.56 -4.38 -5.20
N ARG A 71 -13.86 -4.22 -5.48
CA ARG A 71 -14.93 -4.90 -4.72
C ARG A 71 -14.76 -6.42 -4.59
N LYS A 72 -14.30 -7.09 -5.65
CA LYS A 72 -14.25 -8.57 -5.72
C LYS A 72 -12.85 -9.15 -5.82
N LEU A 73 -11.84 -8.32 -6.08
CA LEU A 73 -10.48 -8.77 -6.35
C LEU A 73 -9.45 -7.78 -5.86
N THR A 74 -8.24 -8.28 -5.63
CA THR A 74 -7.06 -7.46 -5.38
C THR A 74 -6.04 -7.69 -6.49
N GLU A 75 -5.60 -6.59 -7.09
CA GLU A 75 -4.51 -6.55 -8.04
C GLU A 75 -3.20 -6.27 -7.29
N VAL A 76 -2.23 -7.16 -7.44
CA VAL A 76 -0.93 -7.12 -6.76
C VAL A 76 0.16 -6.98 -7.80
N TRP A 77 1.00 -5.96 -7.64
CA TRP A 77 2.24 -5.81 -8.39
C TRP A 77 3.39 -5.97 -7.41
N LEU A 78 4.34 -6.83 -7.78
CA LEU A 78 5.60 -6.95 -7.08
C LEU A 78 6.66 -7.30 -8.12
N VAL A 79 7.59 -6.36 -8.29
CA VAL A 79 8.76 -6.48 -9.12
C VAL A 79 9.96 -6.05 -8.30
N LEU A 80 10.96 -6.90 -8.23
CA LEU A 80 12.25 -6.61 -7.63
C LEU A 80 13.33 -6.72 -8.70
N ARG A 81 14.34 -5.89 -8.59
CA ARG A 81 15.64 -6.09 -9.22
C ARG A 81 16.66 -6.02 -8.11
N LEU A 82 17.49 -7.05 -7.98
CA LEU A 82 18.52 -7.10 -6.96
C LEU A 82 19.87 -7.33 -7.65
N GLU A 83 20.90 -6.61 -7.21
CA GLU A 83 22.28 -6.80 -7.63
C GLU A 83 22.69 -8.25 -7.36
N GLY A 84 23.36 -8.89 -8.33
CA GLY A 84 23.78 -10.29 -8.26
C GLY A 84 22.68 -11.35 -8.42
N VAL A 85 21.39 -11.00 -8.24
CA VAL A 85 20.27 -11.95 -8.38
C VAL A 85 19.48 -11.72 -9.68
N GLY A 86 19.36 -10.47 -10.12
CA GLY A 86 18.57 -10.07 -11.28
C GLY A 86 17.12 -9.72 -10.95
N ALA A 87 16.24 -9.85 -11.94
CA ALA A 87 14.84 -9.47 -11.81
C ALA A 87 13.98 -10.61 -11.22
N LEU A 88 13.03 -10.26 -10.37
CA LEU A 88 12.05 -11.16 -9.78
C LEU A 88 10.66 -10.51 -9.87
N SER A 89 9.65 -11.30 -10.18
CA SER A 89 8.25 -10.84 -10.27
C SER A 89 7.30 -11.88 -9.70
N LEU A 90 6.02 -11.54 -9.50
CA LEU A 90 5.04 -12.57 -9.12
C LEU A 90 4.93 -13.68 -10.20
N PRO A 91 4.65 -14.93 -9.81
CA PRO A 91 4.47 -16.06 -10.73
C PRO A 91 3.34 -15.88 -11.74
N ILE A 92 2.43 -14.93 -11.50
CA ILE A 92 1.47 -14.41 -12.47
C ILE A 92 1.46 -12.91 -12.26
N HIS A 93 1.98 -12.14 -13.22
CA HIS A 93 2.18 -10.70 -13.07
C HIS A 93 1.45 -9.92 -14.18
N PRO A 94 0.62 -8.92 -13.85
CA PRO A 94 0.14 -8.60 -12.51
C PRO A 94 -0.75 -9.72 -11.94
N CYS A 95 -0.74 -9.93 -10.62
CA CYS A 95 -1.63 -10.91 -10.01
C CYS A 95 -2.98 -10.24 -9.72
N THR A 96 -3.99 -10.51 -10.54
CA THR A 96 -5.29 -9.81 -10.51
C THR A 96 -6.41 -10.59 -9.80
N ALA A 97 -6.14 -11.81 -9.32
CA ALA A 97 -7.16 -12.73 -8.82
C ALA A 97 -7.05 -13.05 -7.31
N ALA A 98 -6.30 -12.26 -6.55
CA ALA A 98 -6.23 -12.49 -5.11
C ALA A 98 -7.59 -12.12 -4.47
N PRO A 99 -8.21 -13.03 -3.68
CA PRO A 99 -9.46 -12.72 -2.98
C PRO A 99 -9.29 -11.46 -2.13
N ALA A 100 -10.27 -10.57 -2.18
CA ALA A 100 -10.28 -9.43 -1.26
C ALA A 100 -10.30 -9.99 0.18
N PRO A 101 -9.43 -9.51 1.09
CA PRO A 101 -9.46 -9.96 2.47
C PRO A 101 -10.83 -9.66 3.10
N PRO A 102 -11.35 -10.53 3.99
CA PRO A 102 -12.62 -10.30 4.66
C PRO A 102 -12.60 -8.98 5.45
N HIS A 103 -13.76 -8.33 5.58
CA HIS A 103 -13.92 -7.12 6.39
C HIS A 103 -13.35 -7.32 7.79
N GLY A 104 -12.53 -6.38 8.26
CA GLY A 104 -11.98 -6.39 9.62
C GLY A 104 -10.73 -7.25 9.84
N ALA A 105 -10.06 -7.73 8.80
CA ALA A 105 -8.76 -8.38 8.96
C ALA A 105 -7.70 -7.40 9.53
N ALA A 106 -7.08 -7.80 10.64
CA ALA A 106 -6.21 -7.00 11.48
C ALA A 106 -5.17 -6.15 10.73
N ALA A 107 -5.09 -4.86 11.09
CA ALA A 107 -3.93 -3.96 10.97
C ALA A 107 -3.02 -4.17 9.75
N GLY A 108 -3.57 -4.22 8.53
CA GLY A 108 -2.77 -4.31 7.32
C GLY A 108 -3.59 -4.73 6.11
N VAL A 109 -3.08 -4.46 4.92
CA VAL A 109 -3.66 -4.93 3.66
C VAL A 109 -2.65 -5.86 3.02
N GLY A 110 -3.10 -7.03 2.56
CA GLY A 110 -2.21 -7.97 1.89
C GLY A 110 -2.93 -8.89 0.93
N ALA A 111 -2.18 -9.37 -0.06
CA ALA A 111 -2.62 -10.29 -1.09
C ALA A 111 -1.39 -10.92 -1.78
N ALA A 112 -1.51 -12.17 -2.23
CA ALA A 112 -0.45 -12.90 -2.94
C ALA A 112 0.92 -12.89 -2.22
N GLY A 113 0.91 -13.01 -0.88
CA GLY A 113 2.11 -12.99 -0.05
C GLY A 113 2.66 -11.60 0.30
N LEU A 114 2.23 -10.53 -0.38
CA LEU A 114 2.62 -9.14 -0.08
C LEU A 114 1.69 -8.53 0.97
N ARG A 115 2.25 -7.84 1.96
CA ARG A 115 1.52 -7.14 3.03
C ARG A 115 2.08 -5.72 3.24
N PHE A 116 1.17 -4.78 3.43
CA PHE A 116 1.44 -3.42 3.89
C PHE A 116 0.78 -3.19 5.25
N GLU A 117 1.57 -2.80 6.23
CA GLU A 117 1.13 -2.41 7.56
C GLU A 117 1.47 -0.93 7.78
N MET A 118 0.45 -0.11 8.05
CA MET A 118 0.63 1.30 8.35
C MET A 118 1.06 1.48 9.80
N LEU A 119 2.30 1.89 10.01
CA LEU A 119 2.84 2.17 11.34
C LEU A 119 2.46 3.60 11.76
N GLU A 120 2.73 4.56 10.85
CA GLU A 120 2.34 5.96 11.00
C GLU A 120 1.65 6.48 9.74
N PRO A 121 0.48 7.11 9.87
CA PRO A 121 -0.27 7.63 8.74
C PRO A 121 0.58 8.50 7.83
N CYS A 122 0.60 8.14 6.54
CA CYS A 122 1.33 8.85 5.48
C CYS A 122 2.84 9.02 5.70
N ARG A 123 3.42 8.37 6.71
CA ARG A 123 4.83 8.55 7.10
C ARG A 123 5.61 7.25 7.13
N ARG A 124 5.11 6.22 7.81
CA ARG A 124 5.86 4.98 8.03
C ARG A 124 5.00 3.75 7.77
N TRP A 125 5.53 2.84 6.98
CA TRP A 125 4.89 1.60 6.59
C TRP A 125 5.88 0.46 6.75
N ARG A 126 5.42 -0.66 7.31
CA ARG A 126 6.12 -1.93 7.18
C ARG A 126 5.60 -2.62 5.93
N VAL A 127 6.52 -3.07 5.09
CA VAL A 127 6.25 -3.83 3.89
C VAL A 127 6.89 -5.20 4.04
N SER A 128 6.10 -6.26 3.90
CA SER A 128 6.62 -7.63 3.98
C SER A 128 6.08 -8.50 2.87
N PHE A 129 6.87 -9.50 2.47
CA PHE A 129 6.51 -10.50 1.50
C PHE A 129 6.99 -11.88 1.94
N ALA A 130 6.15 -12.88 1.72
CA ALA A 130 6.53 -14.29 1.79
C ALA A 130 5.78 -15.07 0.70
N GLY A 131 6.53 -15.68 -0.23
CA GLY A 131 5.93 -16.41 -1.34
C GLY A 131 6.93 -16.81 -2.41
N ALA A 132 6.41 -17.38 -3.51
CA ALA A 132 7.22 -17.68 -4.69
C ALA A 132 7.30 -16.45 -5.60
N LEU A 133 8.48 -16.20 -6.17
CA LEU A 133 8.73 -15.24 -7.22
C LEU A 133 9.29 -15.95 -8.45
N ARG A 134 9.10 -15.36 -9.62
CA ARG A 134 9.54 -15.89 -10.90
C ARG A 134 10.65 -15.02 -11.48
N LYS A 135 11.77 -15.66 -11.86
CA LYS A 135 12.85 -15.06 -12.66
C LYS A 135 12.43 -14.91 -14.13
N PRO A 136 13.14 -14.09 -14.94
CA PRO A 136 12.89 -14.03 -16.39
C PRO A 136 13.02 -15.37 -17.10
N SER A 137 13.86 -16.29 -16.59
CA SER A 137 14.02 -17.66 -17.09
C SER A 137 12.78 -18.54 -16.91
N GLY A 138 11.79 -18.10 -16.11
CA GLY A 138 10.62 -18.90 -15.73
C GLY A 138 10.79 -19.70 -14.43
N GLU A 139 12.02 -19.79 -13.91
CA GLU A 139 12.31 -20.44 -12.63
C GLU A 139 11.57 -19.76 -11.47
N LEU A 140 10.99 -20.58 -10.59
CA LEU A 140 10.36 -20.13 -9.35
C LEU A 140 11.33 -20.21 -8.18
N VAL A 141 11.40 -19.14 -7.40
CA VAL A 141 12.25 -19.02 -6.21
C VAL A 141 11.40 -18.61 -5.02
N HIS A 142 11.54 -19.30 -3.89
CA HIS A 142 10.91 -18.89 -2.65
C HIS A 142 11.67 -17.72 -2.04
N CYS A 143 10.96 -16.64 -1.75
CA CYS A 143 11.52 -15.42 -1.20
C CYS A 143 10.72 -14.96 0.01
N ALA A 144 11.42 -14.45 1.02
CA ALA A 144 10.84 -13.74 2.14
C ALA A 144 11.66 -12.48 2.40
N PHE A 145 10.99 -11.34 2.58
CA PHE A 145 11.66 -10.08 2.93
C PHE A 145 10.73 -9.17 3.72
N GLU A 146 11.33 -8.25 4.47
CA GLU A 146 10.67 -7.18 5.17
C GLU A 146 11.52 -5.91 5.07
N PHE A 147 10.88 -4.76 4.86
CA PHE A 147 11.52 -3.46 4.97
C PHE A 147 10.54 -2.39 5.45
N PHE A 148 11.09 -1.25 5.85
CA PHE A 148 10.31 -0.07 6.21
C PHE A 148 10.35 0.95 5.09
N TRP A 149 9.18 1.41 4.66
CA TRP A 149 9.06 2.59 3.84
C TRP A 149 8.79 3.79 4.75
N ALA A 150 9.61 4.83 4.61
CA ALA A 150 9.48 6.06 5.37
C ALA A 150 9.49 7.27 4.43
N ALA A 151 8.58 8.20 4.67
CA ALA A 151 8.62 9.50 4.01
C ALA A 151 9.83 10.29 4.50
N ALA A 152 10.66 10.79 3.58
CA ALA A 152 11.77 11.68 3.89
C ALA A 152 11.30 13.10 4.24
N THR A 153 10.09 13.47 3.81
CA THR A 153 9.46 14.75 4.11
C THR A 153 8.32 14.56 5.09
N ASP A 154 7.88 15.67 5.69
CA ASP A 154 6.61 15.67 6.38
C ASP A 154 5.48 15.24 5.46
N ALA A 155 4.50 14.54 6.04
CA ALA A 155 3.31 14.15 5.31
C ALA A 155 2.60 15.41 4.79
N PHE A 156 2.27 15.41 3.50
CA PHE A 156 1.49 16.48 2.90
C PHE A 156 0.17 16.65 3.65
N ASP A 157 -0.03 17.82 4.25
CA ASP A 157 -1.30 18.21 4.89
C ASP A 157 -2.06 19.13 3.95
N SER A 158 -3.14 18.61 3.35
CA SER A 158 -3.97 19.37 2.42
C SER A 158 -4.75 20.52 3.08
N ASP A 159 -4.83 20.56 4.42
CA ASP A 159 -5.48 21.65 5.14
C ASP A 159 -4.59 22.89 5.27
N ALA A 160 -3.27 22.75 5.14
CA ALA A 160 -2.34 23.87 5.24
C ALA A 160 -2.40 24.81 4.02
N SER A 161 -2.87 24.33 2.87
CA SER A 161 -3.00 25.10 1.63
C SER A 161 -4.40 25.71 1.40
N ALA A 162 -5.32 25.57 2.36
CA ALA A 162 -6.67 26.13 2.27
C ALA A 162 -6.81 27.51 2.95
N HIS A 163 -5.70 28.10 3.41
CA HIS A 163 -5.65 29.37 4.12
C HIS A 163 -4.71 30.42 3.48
N SER A 164 -4.40 30.29 2.18
CA SER A 164 -3.67 31.30 1.41
C SER A 164 -4.54 31.94 0.34
#